data_AF-D9PL92-F1
#
_entry.id   AF-D9PL92-F1
#
_cell.length_a   1.000
_cell.length_b   1.000
_cell.length_c   1.000
_cell.angle_alpha   90.00
_cell.angle_beta   90.00
_cell.angle_gamma   90.00
#
_symmetry.space_group_name_H-M   'P 1'
#
loop_
_entity.id
_entity.type
_entity.pdbx_description
1 polymer ?
#
loop_
_entity_poly.entity_id
_entity_poly.type
_entity_poly.pdbx_seq_one_letter_code
_entity_poly.pdbx_strand_id
1 'polypeptide(L)'
;ETTIQQVETPAEKGNANVLLTHLPAPSFKIKSVLKGILGMIVLLVIGFLFSKDRRNIPWKTVVVGLIIQIVLAIGVLYVPFIRITFEFSGRFL
;
A
#
# COMPACT_ATOMS: atom_id res chain seq x y z
N GLU A 1 -53.93 -15.09 -38.62
CA GLU A 1 -53.04 -15.42 -37.50
C GLU A 1 -51.80 -14.54 -37.67
N THR A 2 -51.63 -13.39 -36.97
CA THR A 2 -51.54 -13.20 -35.51
C THR A 2 -50.28 -13.96 -35.03
N THR A 3 -49.15 -13.40 -34.57
CA THR A 3 -48.83 -12.17 -33.80
C THR A 3 -47.28 -12.04 -33.74
N ILE A 4 -46.66 -10.95 -34.21
CA ILE A 4 -46.02 -9.84 -33.45
C ILE A 4 -45.40 -10.20 -32.06
N GLN A 5 -44.15 -9.77 -31.86
CA GLN A 5 -43.46 -9.50 -30.58
C GLN A 5 -43.09 -10.65 -29.63
N GLN A 6 -41.80 -10.68 -29.29
CA GLN A 6 -41.43 -10.34 -27.90
C GLN A 6 -40.14 -9.51 -27.89
N VAL A 7 -40.30 -8.21 -27.64
CA VAL A 7 -39.29 -7.35 -27.01
C VAL A 7 -39.43 -7.59 -25.53
N GLU A 8 -38.42 -8.17 -24.89
CA GLU A 8 -38.17 -8.03 -23.44
C GLU A 8 -36.66 -8.04 -23.17
N THR A 9 -36.10 -6.87 -22.88
CA THR A 9 -34.90 -6.71 -22.04
C THR A 9 -35.44 -6.47 -20.64
N PRO A 10 -35.11 -7.27 -19.60
CA PRO A 10 -33.87 -7.00 -18.84
C PRO A 10 -33.26 -8.20 -18.08
N ALA A 11 -31.93 -8.39 -18.17
CA ALA A 11 -31.04 -8.72 -17.03
C ALA A 11 -29.62 -9.10 -17.52
N GLU A 12 -28.80 -8.07 -17.70
CA GLU A 12 -27.39 -7.98 -17.27
C GLU A 12 -26.64 -9.30 -16.90
N LYS A 13 -26.15 -10.04 -17.91
CA LYS A 13 -25.04 -11.01 -17.74
C LYS A 13 -23.93 -10.87 -18.80
N GLY A 14 -23.90 -9.73 -19.49
CA GLY A 14 -22.91 -9.42 -20.54
C GLY A 14 -21.76 -8.53 -20.12
N ASN A 15 -21.78 -7.96 -18.90
CA ASN A 15 -20.79 -6.95 -18.47
C ASN A 15 -19.94 -7.40 -17.26
N ALA A 16 -20.33 -8.45 -16.54
CA ALA A 16 -19.58 -8.91 -15.38
C ALA A 16 -18.19 -9.47 -15.75
N ASN A 17 -18.03 -10.07 -16.94
CA ASN A 17 -16.74 -10.67 -17.33
C ASN A 17 -15.77 -9.66 -17.96
N VAL A 18 -16.28 -8.58 -18.56
CA VAL A 18 -15.44 -7.53 -19.18
C VAL A 18 -14.92 -6.56 -18.12
N LEU A 19 -15.68 -6.34 -17.05
CA LEU A 19 -15.29 -5.51 -15.91
C LEU A 19 -14.32 -6.21 -14.94
N LEU A 20 -14.38 -7.54 -14.81
CA LEU A 20 -13.47 -8.31 -13.95
C LEU A 20 -12.08 -8.55 -14.57
N THR A 21 -11.95 -8.41 -15.90
CA THR A 21 -10.68 -8.66 -16.62
C THR A 21 -9.69 -7.49 -16.52
N HIS A 22 -10.14 -6.33 -16.03
CA HIS A 22 -9.33 -5.12 -15.92
C HIS A 22 -8.83 -4.80 -14.50
N LEU A 23 -8.93 -5.73 -13.54
CA LEU A 23 -8.19 -5.54 -12.29
C LEU A 23 -6.70 -5.67 -12.61
N PRO A 24 -5.91 -4.58 -12.52
CA PRO A 24 -4.48 -4.68 -12.69
C PRO A 24 -3.97 -5.59 -11.59
N ALA A 25 -3.59 -6.82 -11.95
CA ALA A 25 -2.88 -7.71 -11.05
C ALA A 25 -1.74 -6.90 -10.42
N PRO A 26 -1.53 -7.00 -9.09
CA PRO A 26 -0.57 -6.17 -8.36
C PRO A 26 0.81 -6.33 -9.00
N SER A 27 1.08 -5.43 -9.93
CA SER A 27 2.30 -5.44 -10.71
C SER A 27 3.32 -4.84 -9.77
N PHE A 28 4.04 -5.71 -9.07
CA PHE A 28 5.25 -5.34 -8.34
C PHE A 28 6.26 -4.81 -9.36
N LYS A 29 6.05 -3.57 -9.81
CA LYS A 29 6.92 -2.91 -10.75
C LYS A 29 8.17 -2.57 -9.96
N ILE A 30 9.32 -3.04 -10.42
CA ILE A 30 10.63 -2.66 -9.89
C ILE A 30 10.75 -1.14 -9.68
N LYS A 31 10.15 -0.35 -10.58
CA LYS A 31 10.11 1.11 -10.47
C LYS A 31 9.40 1.62 -9.20
N SER A 32 8.39 0.91 -8.69
CA SER A 32 7.67 1.27 -7.47
C SER A 32 8.55 1.06 -6.23
N VAL A 33 9.18 -0.11 -6.13
CA VAL A 33 10.13 -0.43 -5.05
C VAL A 33 11.33 0.52 -5.08
N LEU A 34 11.86 0.81 -6.28
CA LEU A 34 12.98 1.71 -6.46
C LEU A 34 12.65 3.15 -6.02
N LYS A 35 11.45 3.65 -6.29
CA LYS A 35 10.99 4.96 -5.78
C LYS A 35 10.89 4.97 -4.25
N GLY A 36 10.45 3.87 -3.63
CA GLY A 36 10.40 3.74 -2.17
C GLY A 36 11.78 3.77 -1.53
N ILE A 37 12.72 2.98 -2.07
CA ILE A 37 14.12 2.96 -1.61
C ILE A 37 14.78 4.33 -1.82
N LEU A 38 14.55 4.96 -2.98
CA LEU A 38 15.07 6.29 -3.27
C LEU A 38 14.55 7.33 -2.26
N GLY A 39 13.27 7.28 -1.90
CA GLY A 39 12.69 8.14 -0.87
C GLY A 39 13.33 7.94 0.51
N MET A 40 13.55 6.69 0.93
CA MET A 40 14.23 6.39 2.20
C MET A 40 15.66 6.93 2.24
N ILE A 41 16.42 6.77 1.15
CA ILE A 41 17.76 7.32 1.01
C ILE A 41 17.73 8.85 1.07
N VAL A 42 16.80 9.49 0.37
CA VAL A 42 16.64 10.96 0.39
C VAL A 42 16.36 11.46 1.82
N LEU A 43 15.50 10.77 2.57
CA LEU A 43 15.23 11.14 3.98
C LEU A 43 16.48 11.04 4.86
N LEU A 44 17.27 9.97 4.68
CA LEU A 44 18.55 9.81 5.37
C LEU A 44 19.53 10.93 5.01
N VAL A 45 19.60 11.31 3.73
CA VAL A 45 20.47 12.40 3.24
C VAL A 45 20.01 13.76 3.77
N ILE A 46 18.72 14.04 3.79
CA ILE A 46 18.18 15.29 4.35
C ILE A 46 18.45 15.34 5.86
N GLY A 47 18.20 14.25 6.59
CA GLY A 47 18.52 14.15 8.01
C GLY A 47 20.01 14.32 8.29
N PHE A 48 20.87 13.78 7.42
CA PHE A 48 22.33 13.99 7.46
C PHE A 48 22.71 15.45 7.20
N LEU A 49 22.08 16.10 6.21
CA LEU A 49 22.40 17.48 5.82
C LEU A 49 21.94 18.51 6.85
N PHE A 50 20.77 18.29 7.46
CA PHE A 50 20.22 19.10 8.55
C PHE A 50 20.84 18.74 9.91
N SER A 51 21.69 17.73 9.99
CA SER A 51 22.39 17.36 11.23
C SER A 51 23.48 18.38 11.56
N LYS A 52 23.28 19.07 12.68
CA LYS A 52 24.17 20.10 13.24
C LYS A 52 25.58 19.59 13.54
N ASP A 53 25.74 18.29 13.79
CA ASP A 53 27.02 17.62 13.99
C ASP A 53 27.15 16.45 13.02
N ARG A 54 27.57 16.76 11.77
CA ARG A 54 27.74 15.82 10.65
C ARG A 54 28.60 14.59 11.00
N ARG A 55 29.39 14.67 12.07
CA ARG A 55 30.31 13.65 12.58
C ARG A 55 29.75 12.83 13.76
N ASN A 56 28.72 13.32 14.45
CA ASN A 56 28.14 12.74 15.66
C ASN A 56 26.68 12.33 15.45
N ILE A 57 26.35 11.96 14.22
CA ILE A 57 25.03 11.44 13.88
C ILE A 57 24.85 10.13 14.66
N PRO A 58 23.77 9.97 15.44
CA PRO A 58 23.52 8.74 16.17
C PRO A 58 23.05 7.66 15.20
N TRP A 59 23.99 7.10 14.43
CA TRP A 59 23.75 6.02 13.46
C TRP A 59 23.03 4.83 14.09
N LYS A 60 23.25 4.58 15.39
CA LYS A 60 22.49 3.62 16.18
C LYS A 60 20.99 3.92 16.17
N THR A 61 20.58 5.16 16.42
CA THR A 61 19.17 5.57 16.41
C THR A 61 18.54 5.43 15.03
N VAL A 62 19.26 5.83 13.98
CA VAL A 62 18.78 5.71 12.59
C VAL A 62 18.56 4.25 12.20
N VAL A 63 19.53 3.38 12.49
CA VAL A 63 19.45 1.94 12.19
C VAL A 63 18.34 1.26 13.02
N VAL A 64 18.23 1.59 14.31
CA VAL A 64 17.16 1.06 15.17
C VAL A 64 15.78 1.49 14.64
N GLY A 65 15.64 2.74 14.21
CA GLY A 65 14.40 3.23 13.59
C GLY A 65 14.06 2.48 12.30
N LEU A 66 15.04 2.24 11.43
CA LEU A 66 14.84 1.49 10.18
C LEU A 66 14.44 0.03 10.45
N ILE A 67 15.04 -0.61 11.45
CA ILE A 67 14.67 -1.96 11.87
C ILE A 67 13.23 -1.96 12.41
N ILE A 68 12.88 -1.02 13.29
CA ILE A 68 11.53 -0.88 13.82
C ILE A 68 10.50 -0.68 12.71
N GLN A 69 10.81 0.12 11.68
CA GLN A 69 9.92 0.30 10.54
C GLN A 69 9.63 -1.02 9.82
N ILE A 70 10.66 -1.84 9.58
CA ILE A 70 10.50 -3.15 8.93
C ILE A 70 9.73 -4.13 9.83
N VAL A 71 10.11 -4.20 11.11
CA VAL A 71 9.46 -5.09 12.09
C VAL A 71 7.99 -4.74 12.26
N LEU A 72 7.66 -3.44 12.38
CA LEU A 72 6.27 -3.00 12.47
C LEU A 72 5.50 -3.21 11.17
N ALA A 73 6.10 -2.94 10.01
CA ALA A 73 5.45 -3.17 8.72
C ALA A 73 5.05 -4.65 8.54
N ILE A 74 5.96 -5.57 8.87
CA ILE A 74 5.67 -7.01 8.83
C ILE A 74 4.68 -7.38 9.94
N GLY A 75 4.85 -6.84 11.15
CA GLY A 75 3.97 -7.09 12.30
C GLY A 75 2.52 -6.72 12.01
N VAL A 76 2.26 -5.51 11.50
CA VAL A 76 0.93 -5.07 11.05
C VAL A 76 0.43 -5.92 9.88
N LEU A 77 1.28 -6.22 8.89
CA LEU A 77 0.84 -6.91 7.67
C LEU A 77 0.58 -8.40 7.88
N TYR A 78 1.15 -9.01 8.93
CA TYR A 78 1.04 -10.44 9.17
C TYR A 78 0.17 -10.75 10.39
N VAL A 79 0.39 -10.06 11.51
CA VAL A 79 -0.23 -10.43 12.79
C VAL A 79 -1.63 -9.80 12.90
N PRO A 80 -2.70 -10.62 12.94
CA PRO A 80 -4.09 -10.11 12.99
C PRO A 80 -4.37 -9.31 14.27
N PHE A 81 -3.69 -9.63 15.37
CA PHE A 81 -3.84 -8.91 16.63
C PHE A 81 -3.47 -7.42 16.51
N ILE A 82 -2.34 -7.11 15.85
CA ILE A 82 -1.91 -5.72 15.66
C ILE A 82 -2.83 -4.97 14.70
N ARG A 83 -3.35 -5.64 13.65
CA ARG A 83 -4.35 -5.04 12.75
C ARG A 83 -5.60 -4.62 13.52
N ILE A 84 -6.10 -5.49 14.39
CA ILE A 84 -7.29 -5.22 15.20
C ILE A 84 -7.04 -4.00 16.10
N THR A 85 -5.91 -3.94 16.82
CA THR A 85 -5.56 -2.78 17.66
C THR A 85 -5.46 -1.48 16.85
N PHE A 86 -4.83 -1.53 15.67
CA PHE A 86 -4.75 -0.39 14.77
C PHE A 86 -6.11 0.06 14.24
N GLU A 87 -6.99 -0.87 13.90
CA GLU A 87 -8.34 -0.57 13.40
C GLU A 87 -9.22 0.03 14.49
N PHE A 88 -9.08 -0.42 15.74
CA PHE A 88 -9.74 0.19 16.89
C PHE A 88 -9.24 1.61 17.16
N SER A 89 -7.93 1.84 17.19
CA SER A 89 -7.38 3.20 17.36
C SER A 89 -7.73 4.12 16.18
N GLY A 90 -7.66 3.62 14.95
CA GLY A 90 -7.99 4.40 13.75
C GLY A 90 -9.48 4.70 13.61
N ARG A 91 -10.37 3.90 14.20
CA ARG A 91 -11.80 4.23 14.30
C ARG A 91 -12.10 5.28 15.39
N PHE A 92 -11.20 5.45 16.35
CA PHE A 92 -11.41 6.34 17.50
C PHE A 92 -10.86 7.77 17.27
N LEU A 93 -9.89 7.92 16.36
CA LEU A 93 -9.32 9.20 15.95
C LEU A 93 -10.09 9.80 14.77
#